data_AF-A0A7R7EMD7-F1
#
_entry.id   AF-A0A7R7EMD7-F1
#
_cell.length_a   1.000
_cell.length_b   1.000
_cell.length_c   1.000
_cell.angle_alpha   90.00
_cell.angle_beta   90.00
_cell.angle_gamma   90.00
#
_symmetry.space_group_name_H-M   'P 1'
#
loop_
_entity.id
_entity.type
_entity.pdbx_description
1 polymer ?
#
loop_
_entity_poly.entity_id
_entity_poly.type
_entity_poly.pdbx_seq_one_letter_code
_entity_poly.pdbx_strand_id
1 'polypeptide(L)' 'MLIDIRHIAIEKSLNIILRSSKRSPERCARNLLELGTGVYKKNSNVMKEGLYPLFVDLCKKNDKEAIKELFYRTFLD' A
#
# COMPACT_ATOMS: atom_id res chain seq x y z
N MET A 1 3.22 7.22 -24.91
CA MET A 1 2.83 6.78 -23.55
C MET A 1 4.08 6.83 -22.69
N LEU A 2 4.29 7.92 -21.95
CA LEU A 2 5.43 8.03 -21.05
C LEU A 2 5.16 7.08 -19.88
N ILE A 3 5.90 5.98 -19.85
CA ILE A 3 5.92 5.09 -18.70
C ILE A 3 6.49 5.89 -17.54
N ASP A 4 5.66 6.19 -16.54
CA ASP A 4 6.12 6.84 -15.34
C ASP A 4 6.96 5.84 -14.53
N ILE A 5 8.29 6.05 -14.52
CA ILE A 5 9.27 5.25 -13.79
C ILE A 5 8.87 5.13 -12.31
N ARG A 6 8.20 6.14 -11.76
CA ARG A 6 7.69 6.13 -10.40
C ARG A 6 6.60 5.09 -10.20
N HIS A 7 5.64 5.00 -11.12
CA HIS A 7 4.58 3.98 -11.09
C HIS A 7 5.16 2.58 -11.17
N ILE A 8 6.16 2.34 -12.02
CA ILE A 8 6.84 1.03 -12.10
C ILE A 8 7.52 0.67 -10.77
N ALA A 9 8.24 1.62 -10.16
CA ALA A 9 8.94 1.39 -8.90
C ALA A 9 7.96 1.06 -7.74
N ILE A 10 6.81 1.75 -7.72
CA ILE A 10 5.74 1.53 -6.74
C ILE A 10 5.09 0.16 -6.96
N GLU A 11 4.73 -0.16 -8.20
CA GLU A 11 4.13 -1.45 -8.55
C GLU A 11 5.05 -2.63 -8.16
N LYS A 12 6.36 -2.51 -8.41
CA LYS A 12 7.33 -3.51 -8.00
C LYS A 12 7.39 -3.67 -6.47
N SER A 13 7.37 -2.55 -5.74
CA SER A 13 7.39 -2.53 -4.28
C SER A 13 6.13 -3.16 -3.68
N LEU A 14 4.96 -2.83 -4.22
CA LEU A 14 3.69 -3.46 -3.84
C LEU A 14 3.74 -4.98 -4.02
N ASN A 15 4.20 -5.44 -5.19
CA ASN A 15 4.31 -6.87 -5.45
C ASN A 15 5.27 -7.59 -4.49
N ILE A 16 6.34 -6.93 -4.02
CA ILE A 16 7.24 -7.49 -2.99
C ILE A 16 6.52 -7.59 -1.64
N ILE A 17 5.85 -6.53 -1.19
CA ILE A 17 5.13 -6.50 0.09
C ILE A 17 4.02 -7.56 0.11
N LEU A 18 3.30 -7.73 -0.99
CA LEU A 18 2.17 -8.65 -1.12
C LEU A 18 2.56 -10.13 -1.26
N ARG A 19 3.84 -10.48 -1.36
CA ARG A 19 4.28 -11.89 -1.40
C ARG A 19 3.96 -12.65 -0.12
N SER A 20 3.95 -11.96 1.01
CA SER A 20 3.76 -12.56 2.35
C SER A 20 2.58 -11.96 3.11
N SER A 21 1.67 -11.28 2.41
CA SER A 21 0.48 -10.61 2.97
C SER A 21 -0.31 -11.50 3.93
N LYS A 22 -0.57 -12.75 3.53
CA LYS A 22 -1.33 -13.72 4.34
C LYS A 22 -0.56 -14.22 5.58
N ARG A 23 0.77 -14.28 5.53
CA ARG A 23 1.61 -14.83 6.62
C ARG A 23 1.84 -13.83 7.76
N SER A 24 1.84 -12.53 7.43
CA SER A 24 1.93 -11.46 8.43
C SER A 24 1.14 -10.24 7.97
N PRO A 25 -0.20 -10.26 8.10
CA PRO A 25 -1.07 -9.18 7.64
C PRO A 25 -0.73 -7.81 8.23
N GLU A 26 -0.35 -7.76 9.51
CA GLU A 26 0.03 -6.53 10.22
C GLU A 26 1.36 -5.98 9.72
N ARG A 27 2.29 -6.85 9.28
CA ARG A 27 3.54 -6.44 8.66
C ARG A 27 3.28 -5.93 7.23
N CYS A 28 2.42 -6.61 6.49
CA CYS A 28 1.96 -6.19 5.17
C CYS A 28 1.35 -4.77 5.23
N ALA A 29 0.39 -4.54 6.13
CA ALA A 29 -0.24 -3.24 6.31
C ALA A 29 0.74 -2.12 6.70
N ARG A 30 1.68 -2.38 7.63
CA ARG A 30 2.73 -1.42 7.98
C ARG A 30 3.60 -1.05 6.79
N ASN A 31 4.08 -2.05 6.05
CA ASN A 31 4.93 -1.81 4.87
C ASN A 31 4.20 -1.01 3.79
N LEU A 32 2.89 -1.24 3.60
CA LEU A 32 2.06 -0.47 2.66
C LEU A 32 1.98 1.00 3.09
N LEU A 33 1.73 1.28 4.37
CA LEU A 33 1.71 2.65 4.88
C LEU A 33 3.07 3.33 4.79
N GLU A 34 4.15 2.62 5.13
CA GLU A 34 5.52 3.15 5.00
C GLU A 34 5.81 3.53 3.55
N LEU A 35 5.50 2.64 2.59
CA LEU A 35 5.64 2.93 1.16
C LEU A 35 4.81 4.14 0.74
N GLY A 36 3.53 4.18 1.12
CA GLY A 36 2.60 5.25 0.78
C GLY A 36 3.05 6.61 1.33
N THR A 37 3.57 6.65 2.56
CA THR A 37 4.08 7.88 3.19
C THR A 37 5.41 8.35 2.61
N GLY A 38 6.25 7.44 2.12
CA GLY A 38 7.44 7.81 1.34
C GLY A 38 7.09 8.44 -0.01
N VAL A 39 5.96 8.03 -0.60
CA VAL A 39 5.47 8.55 -1.89
C VAL A 39 4.69 9.85 -1.70
N TYR A 40 3.82 9.92 -0.70
CA TYR A 40 2.91 11.04 -0.43
C TYR A 40 3.51 11.97 0.64
N LYS A 41 4.12 13.08 0.21
CA LYS A 41 4.81 14.04 1.10
C LYS A 41 3.88 14.82 2.05
N LYS A 42 2.55 14.68 1.95
CA LYS A 42 1.60 15.35 2.86
C LYS A 42 1.31 14.46 4.06
N ASN A 43 1.91 14.82 5.20
CA ASN A 43 1.64 14.20 6.50
C ASN A 43 0.24 14.59 7.00
N SER A 44 -0.70 13.65 6.98
CA SER A 44 -1.73 13.63 8.02
C SER A 44 -1.63 12.30 8.77
N ASN A 45 -1.28 12.36 10.05
CA ASN A 45 -1.27 11.17 10.92
C ASN A 45 -2.68 10.55 11.00
N VAL A 46 -3.72 11.38 10.84
CA VAL A 46 -5.13 10.99 10.77
C VAL A 46 -5.40 10.00 9.63
N MET A 47 -4.78 10.16 8.45
CA MET A 47 -4.91 9.16 7.38
C MET A 47 -4.28 7.83 7.76
N LYS A 48 -3.13 7.83 8.45
CA LYS A 48 -2.43 6.58 8.81
C LYS A 48 -3.24 5.72 9.78
N GLU A 49 -3.90 6.36 10.75
CA GLU A 49 -4.73 5.66 11.75
C GLU A 49 -5.98 5.02 11.13
N GLY A 50 -6.62 5.68 10.16
CA GLY A 50 -7.79 5.14 9.46
C GLY A 50 -7.45 4.06 8.42
N LEU A 51 -6.31 4.18 7.73
CA LEU A 51 -5.91 3.26 6.66
C LEU A 51 -5.31 1.95 7.18
N TYR A 52 -4.65 1.97 8.33
CA TYR A 52 -4.04 0.78 8.91
C TYR A 52 -5.01 -0.40 9.06
N PRO A 53 -6.17 -0.27 9.75
CA PRO A 53 -7.10 -1.38 9.90
C PRO A 53 -7.65 -1.87 8.55
N LEU A 54 -7.88 -0.98 7.59
CA LEU A 54 -8.32 -1.35 6.24
C LEU A 54 -7.28 -2.22 5.52
N PHE A 55 -6.01 -1.82 5.54
CA PHE A 55 -4.94 -2.62 4.94
C PHE A 55 -4.75 -3.96 5.67
N VAL A 56 -4.88 -4.00 7.00
CA VAL A 56 -4.80 -5.27 7.75
C VAL A 56 -5.87 -6.25 7.28
N ASP A 57 -7.12 -5.80 7.16
CA ASP A 57 -8.23 -6.66 6.72
C ASP A 57 -8.05 -7.17 5.29
N LEU A 58 -7.57 -6.32 4.39
CA LEU A 58 -7.26 -6.72 3.02
C LEU A 58 -6.07 -7.70 2.95
N CYS A 59 -5.00 -7.47 3.72
CA CYS A 59 -3.86 -8.38 3.79
C CYS A 59 -4.28 -9.74 4.38
N LYS A 60 -5.20 -9.79 5.36
CA LYS A 60 -5.80 -11.03 5.90
C LYS A 60 -6.59 -11.80 4.85
N LYS A 61 -7.42 -11.09 4.08
CA LYS A 61 -8.19 -11.65 2.95
C LYS A 61 -7.30 -12.05 1.77
N ASN A 62 -6.05 -11.60 1.75
CA ASN A 62 -5.11 -11.79 0.65
C ASN A 62 -5.66 -11.25 -0.69
N ASP A 63 -6.44 -10.18 -0.63
CA ASP A 63 -7.04 -9.53 -1.78
C ASP A 63 -6.06 -8.52 -2.38
N LYS A 64 -5.15 -9.01 -3.23
CA LYS A 64 -4.04 -8.21 -3.76
C LYS A 64 -4.50 -7.06 -4.65
N GLU A 65 -5.56 -7.28 -5.42
CA GLU A 65 -6.10 -6.25 -6.32
C GLU A 65 -6.74 -5.12 -5.52
N ALA A 66 -7.58 -5.45 -4.52
CA ALA A 66 -8.16 -4.43 -3.64
C ALA A 66 -7.10 -3.66 -2.85
N ILE A 67 -6.00 -4.30 -2.44
CA ILE A 67 -4.88 -3.60 -1.78
C ILE A 67 -4.23 -2.58 -2.72
N LYS A 68 -3.92 -2.99 -3.96
CA LYS A 68 -3.32 -2.09 -4.95
C LYS A 68 -4.25 -0.93 -5.26
N GLU A 69 -5.53 -1.20 -5.50
CA GLU A 69 -6.54 -0.18 -5.76
C GLU A 69 -6.62 0.84 -4.63
N LEU A 70 -6.75 0.39 -3.37
CA LEU A 70 -6.78 1.27 -2.22
C LEU A 70 -5.50 2.10 -2.11
N PHE A 71 -4.33 1.47 -2.34
CA PHE A 71 -3.05 2.15 -2.28
C PHE A 71 -2.94 3.28 -3.32
N TYR A 72 -3.25 3.00 -4.58
CA TYR A 72 -3.16 3.99 -5.65
C TYR A 72 -4.12 5.16 -5.43
N ARG A 73 -5.39 4.87 -5.10
CA ARG A 73 -6.41 5.90 -4.79
C ARG A 73 -6.06 6.81 -3.62
N THR A 74 -5.25 6.29 -2.69
CA THR A 74 -4.92 7.02 -1.46
C THR A 74 -3.64 7.85 -1.61
N PHE A 75 -2.65 7.35 -2.35
CA PHE A 75 -1.29 7.92 -2.35
C PHE A 75 -0.81 8.42 -3.71
N LEU A 76 -1.50 8.10 -4.81
CA LEU A 76 -1.09 8.43 -6.17
C LEU A 76 -2.14 9.17 -7.01
N ASP A 77 -3.43 9.09 -6.65
CA ASP A 77 -4.48 10.00 -7.14
C ASP A 77 -4.36 11.39 -6.47
#